data_AF-A0A1M6AEI0-F1
#
_entry.id   AF-A0A1M6AEI0-F1
#
_cell.length_a   1.000
_cell.length_b   1.000
_cell.length_c   1.000
_cell.angle_alpha   90.00
_cell.angle_beta   90.00
_cell.angle_gamma   90.00
#
_symmetry.space_group_name_H-M   'P 1'
#
loop_
_entity.id
_entity.type
_entity.pdbx_description
1 polymer ?
#
loop_
_entity_poly.entity_id
_entity_poly.type
_entity_poly.pdbx_seq_one_letter_code
_entity_poly.pdbx_strand_id
1 'polypeptide(L)'
;MASYCIFIKNKRDRGFWYLRKSDHGKVTDVNLKTHDRKEAEVQLMKVKVAQAELDRQNASGEALNALDVRQKELRSPVDLPGGVLDIWTDRLKVEGYREQSISRYLRAAQWLLRGVNIADLTADKVAEIFATKTVKLKSTTRHGYVNALNNLFDHFGRDDLKKGLPKVKVEPPTKSTWTREQMYDIIMNVRSNTAERTEQYRLYFSVMAIIGSRPGETYDLLWSDLNEDTGIIHFRAEIVKTRRERFCPLPFSLWAQLETIRGEPDQRIFSACSPCQASRFTVLSNAIKRAGVPKGGLKTFRTSVSNILYRKSGDIVKVSQLLGHGPGTAMTWYQSVRAPEELADLVNDEVIP
;
A
#
# COMPACT_ATOMS: atom_id res chain seq x y z
N MET A 1 -38.66 29.35 27.93
CA MET A 1 -38.28 28.77 26.61
C MET A 1 -37.11 29.60 26.09
N ALA A 2 -36.00 28.97 25.72
CA ALA A 2 -34.74 29.66 25.46
C ALA A 2 -34.80 30.52 24.17
N SER A 3 -34.36 31.77 24.26
CA SER A 3 -34.13 32.63 23.09
C SER A 3 -32.85 32.17 22.39
N TYR A 4 -32.95 31.62 21.19
CA TYR A 4 -31.78 31.23 20.40
C TYR A 4 -31.29 32.43 19.58
N CYS A 5 -29.98 32.69 19.65
CA CYS A 5 -29.30 33.74 18.89
C CYS A 5 -28.42 33.10 17.82
N ILE A 6 -28.72 33.35 16.54
CA ILE A 6 -27.95 32.80 15.41
C ILE A 6 -27.35 33.96 14.61
N PHE A 7 -26.04 33.94 14.41
CA PHE A 7 -25.34 34.93 13.60
C PHE A 7 -25.30 34.48 12.13
N ILE A 8 -25.88 35.29 11.24
CA ILE A 8 -26.00 34.96 9.81
C ILE A 8 -25.25 35.99 8.97
N LYS A 9 -24.37 35.49 8.10
CA LYS A 9 -23.74 36.30 7.05
C LYS A 9 -24.56 36.19 5.77
N ASN A 10 -25.20 37.27 5.35
CA ASN A 10 -25.95 37.27 4.10
C ASN A 10 -24.99 37.44 2.91
N LYS A 11 -24.94 36.43 2.03
CA LYS A 11 -24.10 36.47 0.81
C LYS A 11 -24.67 37.37 -0.29
N ARG A 12 -25.98 37.70 -0.25
CA ARG A 12 -26.65 38.48 -1.30
C ARG A 12 -26.48 40.00 -1.09
N ASP A 13 -26.49 40.47 0.15
CA ASP A 13 -26.34 41.90 0.50
C ASP A 13 -24.93 42.26 0.96
N ARG A 14 -23.96 42.24 0.04
CA ARG A 14 -22.64 42.91 0.16
C ARG A 14 -21.85 42.73 1.49
N GLY A 15 -22.08 41.66 2.25
CA GLY A 15 -21.30 41.32 3.45
C GLY A 15 -21.80 41.89 4.78
N PHE A 16 -23.07 42.28 4.88
CA PHE A 16 -23.69 42.62 6.16
C PHE A 16 -23.91 41.38 7.04
N TRP A 17 -23.75 41.59 8.35
CA TRP A 17 -23.94 40.57 9.38
C TRP A 17 -25.19 40.88 10.18
N TYR A 18 -26.00 39.85 10.40
CA TYR A 18 -27.24 39.97 11.14
C TYR A 18 -27.22 39.00 12.32
N LEU A 19 -27.76 39.46 13.44
CA LEU A 19 -28.17 38.59 14.53
C LEU A 19 -29.65 38.26 14.33
N ARG A 20 -29.93 36.99 14.08
CA ARG A 20 -31.30 36.46 14.04
C ARG A 20 -31.69 36.02 15.45
N LYS A 21 -32.68 36.69 16.04
CA LYS A 21 -33.29 36.30 17.31
C LYS A 21 -34.62 35.62 17.04
N SER A 22 -34.87 34.49 17.71
CA SER A 22 -36.20 33.89 17.78
C SER A 22 -36.72 33.99 19.19
N ASP A 23 -37.86 34.67 19.34
CA ASP A 23 -38.57 34.75 20.61
C ASP A 23 -40.05 34.45 20.37
N HIS A 24 -40.59 33.47 21.09
CA HIS A 24 -41.98 32.99 20.95
C HIS A 24 -42.46 32.80 19.48
N GLY A 25 -41.60 32.24 18.62
CA GLY A 25 -41.92 31.96 17.22
C GLY A 25 -41.82 33.17 16.27
N LYS A 26 -41.59 34.39 16.78
CA LYS A 26 -41.26 35.55 15.95
C LYS A 26 -39.75 35.59 15.70
N VAL A 27 -39.38 35.76 14.43
CA VAL A 27 -37.99 35.86 13.99
C VAL A 27 -37.71 37.31 13.61
N THR A 28 -36.70 37.91 14.24
CA THR A 28 -36.23 39.27 13.92
C THR A 28 -34.74 39.25 13.57
N ASP A 29 -34.39 39.97 12.50
CA ASP A 29 -33.01 40.13 12.04
C ASP A 29 -32.52 41.54 12.38
N VAL A 30 -31.46 41.64 13.19
CA VAL A 30 -30.86 42.92 13.60
C VAL A 30 -29.48 43.05 12.97
N ASN A 31 -29.22 44.13 12.25
CA ASN A 31 -27.92 44.40 11.64
C ASN A 31 -26.87 44.71 12.72
N LEU A 32 -25.69 44.11 12.61
CA LEU A 32 -24.63 44.23 13.60
C LEU A 32 -23.70 45.42 13.31
N LYS A 33 -23.28 46.12 14.36
CA LYS A 33 -22.22 47.13 14.25
C LYS A 33 -20.86 46.46 14.02
N THR A 34 -19.88 47.22 13.53
CA THR A 34 -18.57 46.70 13.08
C THR A 34 -17.79 45.92 14.15
N HIS A 35 -17.88 46.32 15.41
CA HIS A 35 -17.25 45.59 16.53
C HIS A 35 -17.93 44.23 16.75
N ASP A 36 -19.25 44.23 16.87
CA ASP A 36 -20.08 43.03 17.08
C ASP A 36 -19.96 42.05 15.89
N ARG A 37 -19.68 42.56 14.69
CA ARG A 37 -19.36 41.75 13.51
C ARG A 37 -18.08 40.92 13.70
N LYS A 38 -17.00 41.50 14.21
CA LYS A 38 -15.73 40.76 14.41
C LYS A 38 -15.92 39.65 15.44
N GLU A 39 -16.67 39.94 16.51
CA GLU A 39 -16.98 38.96 17.54
C GLU A 39 -17.87 37.83 17.00
N ALA A 40 -18.89 38.15 16.20
CA ALA A 40 -19.74 37.18 15.52
C ALA A 40 -18.96 36.31 14.52
N GLU A 41 -17.98 36.88 13.80
CA GLU A 41 -17.09 36.14 12.90
C GLU A 41 -16.24 35.10 13.66
N VAL A 42 -15.69 35.48 14.82
CA VAL A 42 -14.92 34.58 15.68
C VAL A 42 -15.81 33.46 16.25
N GLN A 43 -17.01 33.78 16.73
CA GLN A 43 -17.94 32.78 17.27
C GLN A 43 -18.41 31.80 16.18
N LEU A 44 -18.74 32.30 14.97
CA LEU A 44 -19.09 31.44 13.85
C LEU A 44 -17.92 30.54 13.43
N MET A 45 -16.69 31.04 13.48
CA MET A 45 -15.50 30.24 13.19
C MET A 45 -15.31 29.13 14.23
N LYS A 46 -15.51 29.41 15.52
CA LYS A 46 -15.52 28.39 16.59
C LYS A 46 -16.58 27.32 16.36
N VAL A 47 -17.81 27.71 16.01
CA VAL A 47 -18.89 26.77 15.71
C VAL A 47 -18.57 25.93 14.47
N LYS A 48 -18.01 26.53 13.41
CA LYS A 48 -17.59 25.79 12.21
C LYS A 48 -16.46 24.81 12.48
N VAL A 49 -15.49 25.18 13.33
CA VAL A 49 -14.42 24.29 13.76
C VAL A 49 -14.99 23.15 14.60
N ALA A 50 -15.86 23.44 15.57
CA ALA A 50 -16.53 22.42 16.38
C ALA A 50 -17.40 21.49 15.54
N GLN A 51 -18.15 22.01 14.56
CA GLN A 51 -18.94 21.21 13.63
C GLN A 51 -18.03 20.37 12.73
N ALA A 52 -16.93 20.90 12.21
CA ALA A 52 -15.96 20.13 11.42
C ALA A 52 -15.25 19.05 12.26
N GLU A 53 -15.03 19.29 13.55
CA GLU A 53 -14.48 18.32 14.49
C GLU A 53 -15.52 17.22 14.79
N LEU A 54 -16.78 17.59 14.98
CA LEU A 54 -17.91 16.67 15.15
C LEU A 54 -18.15 15.84 13.88
N ASP A 55 -18.09 16.46 12.70
CA ASP A 55 -18.20 15.80 11.39
C ASP A 55 -16.99 14.89 11.15
N ARG A 56 -15.79 15.25 11.62
CA ARG A 56 -14.62 14.34 11.61
C ARG A 56 -14.78 13.19 12.58
N GLN A 57 -15.33 13.42 13.77
CA GLN A 57 -15.60 12.37 14.75
C GLN A 57 -16.68 11.42 14.25
N ASN A 58 -17.75 11.95 13.67
CA ASN A 58 -18.84 11.20 13.03
C ASN A 58 -18.35 10.49 11.77
N ALA A 59 -17.55 11.12 10.91
CA ALA A 59 -16.93 10.45 9.76
C ALA A 59 -15.91 9.40 10.19
N SER A 60 -15.19 9.59 11.31
CA SER A 60 -14.33 8.56 11.87
C SER A 60 -15.15 7.43 12.48
N GLY A 61 -16.28 7.73 13.12
CA GLY A 61 -17.20 6.77 13.73
C GLY A 61 -18.01 5.99 12.70
N GLU A 62 -18.42 6.61 11.60
CA GLU A 62 -19.07 5.97 10.46
C GLU A 62 -18.07 5.25 9.57
N ALA A 63 -16.84 5.76 9.39
CA ALA A 63 -15.79 5.01 8.71
C ALA A 63 -15.31 3.83 9.56
N LEU A 64 -15.20 3.98 10.88
CA LEU A 64 -14.91 2.91 11.83
C LEU A 64 -16.08 1.95 11.91
N ASN A 65 -17.34 2.38 11.95
CA ASN A 65 -18.49 1.47 11.91
C ASN A 65 -18.68 0.84 10.54
N ALA A 66 -18.39 1.49 9.41
CA ALA A 66 -18.46 0.87 8.10
C ALA A 66 -17.29 -0.08 7.85
N LEU A 67 -16.10 0.21 8.40
CA LEU A 67 -14.97 -0.71 8.44
C LEU A 67 -15.18 -1.82 9.46
N ASP A 68 -15.85 -1.60 10.60
CA ASP A 68 -16.10 -2.58 11.65
C ASP A 68 -17.35 -3.41 11.35
N VAL A 69 -18.32 -2.90 10.59
CA VAL A 69 -19.43 -3.66 10.00
C VAL A 69 -18.93 -4.45 8.80
N ARG A 70 -18.13 -3.87 7.89
CA ARG A 70 -17.46 -4.68 6.85
C ARG A 70 -16.48 -5.68 7.45
N GLN A 71 -15.73 -5.31 8.49
CA GLN A 71 -14.82 -6.24 9.15
C GLN A 71 -15.59 -7.24 10.02
N LYS A 72 -16.70 -6.93 10.69
CA LYS A 72 -17.56 -7.91 11.38
C LYS A 72 -18.26 -8.84 10.42
N GLU A 73 -18.77 -8.34 9.30
CA GLU A 73 -19.33 -9.16 8.22
C GLU A 73 -18.27 -10.06 7.54
N LEU A 74 -16.98 -9.70 7.65
CA LEU A 74 -15.82 -10.51 7.25
C LEU A 74 -15.16 -11.29 8.41
N ARG A 75 -15.46 -10.99 9.68
CA ARG A 75 -14.85 -11.56 10.90
C ARG A 75 -15.76 -12.55 11.59
N SER A 76 -17.05 -12.60 11.27
CA SER A 76 -17.86 -13.75 11.67
C SER A 76 -17.29 -14.98 10.96
N PRO A 77 -16.74 -15.97 11.69
CA PRO A 77 -16.40 -17.24 11.11
C PRO A 77 -17.69 -17.79 10.52
N VAL A 78 -17.75 -17.90 9.21
CA VAL A 78 -18.78 -18.72 8.59
C VAL A 78 -18.29 -20.14 8.82
N ASP A 79 -18.93 -20.83 9.76
CA ASP A 79 -18.77 -22.27 9.94
C ASP A 79 -19.13 -22.94 8.63
N LEU A 80 -18.09 -23.28 7.84
CA LEU A 80 -18.20 -24.37 6.90
C LEU A 80 -18.46 -25.63 7.76
N PRO A 81 -19.36 -26.53 7.35
CA PRO A 81 -19.69 -27.70 8.16
C PRO A 81 -18.42 -28.46 8.56
N GLY A 82 -18.14 -28.55 9.86
CA GLY A 82 -17.16 -29.49 10.44
C GLY A 82 -15.67 -29.14 10.34
N GLY A 83 -15.23 -27.94 10.76
CA GLY A 83 -13.80 -27.66 11.00
C GLY A 83 -12.89 -27.75 9.76
N VAL A 84 -13.47 -27.81 8.56
CA VAL A 84 -12.76 -28.02 7.28
C VAL A 84 -11.70 -26.94 7.03
N LEU A 85 -12.02 -25.68 7.34
CA LEU A 85 -11.05 -24.60 7.23
C LEU A 85 -9.94 -24.68 8.28
N ASP A 86 -10.22 -25.20 9.47
CA ASP A 86 -9.24 -25.33 10.54
C ASP A 86 -8.22 -26.43 10.20
N ILE A 87 -8.71 -27.59 9.75
CA ILE A 87 -7.87 -28.69 9.26
C ILE A 87 -6.98 -28.21 8.10
N TRP A 88 -7.57 -27.49 7.13
CA TRP A 88 -6.79 -26.93 6.02
C TRP A 88 -5.78 -25.88 6.50
N THR A 89 -6.16 -25.04 7.46
CA THR A 89 -5.28 -24.03 8.05
C THR A 89 -4.08 -24.68 8.73
N ASP A 90 -4.29 -25.74 9.50
CA ASP A 90 -3.22 -26.43 10.20
C ASP A 90 -2.27 -27.12 9.23
N ARG A 91 -2.80 -27.75 8.18
CA ARG A 91 -1.96 -28.26 7.07
C ARG A 91 -1.11 -27.14 6.45
N LEU A 92 -1.69 -25.97 6.16
CA LEU A 92 -0.94 -24.86 5.58
C LEU A 92 0.20 -24.39 6.51
N LYS A 93 -0.04 -24.37 7.83
CA LYS A 93 1.00 -24.04 8.83
C LYS A 93 2.12 -25.09 8.83
N VAL A 94 1.77 -26.38 8.84
CA VAL A 94 2.73 -27.50 8.82
C VAL A 94 3.58 -27.48 7.56
N GLU A 95 3.00 -27.15 6.41
CA GLU A 95 3.72 -26.98 5.14
C GLU A 95 4.56 -25.68 5.07
N GLY A 96 4.58 -24.88 6.14
CA GLY A 96 5.41 -23.68 6.24
C GLY A 96 4.89 -22.50 5.42
N TYR A 97 3.59 -22.45 5.10
CA TYR A 97 3.01 -21.27 4.46
C TYR A 97 3.13 -20.05 5.38
N ARG A 98 3.45 -18.90 4.79
CA ARG A 98 3.47 -17.62 5.52
C ARG A 98 2.06 -17.28 6.01
N GLU A 99 1.94 -16.74 7.22
CA GLU A 99 0.66 -16.33 7.82
C GLU A 99 -0.19 -15.42 6.91
N GLN A 100 0.46 -14.50 6.19
CA GLN A 100 -0.23 -13.64 5.22
C GLN A 100 -0.84 -14.43 4.05
N SER A 101 -0.16 -15.48 3.59
CA SER A 101 -0.67 -16.37 2.54
C SER A 101 -1.86 -17.16 3.06
N ILE A 102 -1.75 -17.73 4.27
CA ILE A 102 -2.83 -18.46 4.95
C ILE A 102 -4.05 -17.56 5.10
N SER A 103 -3.87 -16.38 5.69
CA SER A 103 -4.92 -15.37 5.88
C SER A 103 -5.63 -15.01 4.58
N ARG A 104 -4.88 -14.85 3.49
CA ARG A 104 -5.43 -14.54 2.17
C ARG A 104 -6.24 -15.70 1.60
N TYR A 105 -5.76 -16.93 1.75
CA TYR A 105 -6.43 -18.13 1.28
C TYR A 105 -7.73 -18.37 2.03
N LEU A 106 -7.72 -18.25 3.36
CA LEU A 106 -8.91 -18.38 4.19
C LEU A 106 -9.97 -17.34 3.84
N ARG A 107 -9.60 -16.06 3.71
CA ARG A 107 -10.55 -15.01 3.32
C ARG A 107 -11.19 -15.29 1.96
N ALA A 108 -10.40 -15.77 0.99
CA ALA A 108 -10.91 -16.12 -0.33
C ALA A 108 -11.91 -17.28 -0.26
N ALA A 109 -11.54 -18.36 0.43
CA ALA A 109 -12.39 -19.54 0.60
C ALA A 109 -13.69 -19.21 1.36
N GLN A 110 -13.58 -18.53 2.50
CA GLN A 110 -14.72 -18.10 3.31
C GLN A 110 -15.69 -17.24 2.51
N TRP A 111 -15.19 -16.25 1.75
CA TRP A 111 -16.07 -15.37 0.97
C TRP A 111 -16.75 -16.08 -0.21
N LEU A 112 -16.00 -16.93 -0.93
CA LEU A 112 -16.55 -17.69 -2.07
C LEU A 112 -17.57 -18.72 -1.62
N LEU A 113 -17.25 -19.48 -0.57
CA LEU A 113 -18.04 -20.62 -0.10
C LEU A 113 -19.02 -20.26 1.02
N ARG A 114 -19.18 -18.98 1.36
CA ARG A 114 -20.14 -18.53 2.37
C ARG A 114 -21.54 -19.05 2.07
N GLY A 115 -22.11 -19.81 3.01
CA GLY A 115 -23.45 -20.40 2.92
C GLY A 115 -23.55 -21.61 1.98
N VAL A 116 -22.41 -22.18 1.56
CA VAL A 116 -22.36 -23.35 0.69
C VAL A 116 -21.89 -24.55 1.50
N ASN A 117 -22.67 -25.63 1.45
CA ASN A 117 -22.24 -26.91 1.97
C ASN A 117 -21.22 -27.54 1.01
N ILE A 118 -20.03 -27.88 1.52
CA ILE A 118 -18.94 -28.43 0.69
C ILE A 118 -19.29 -29.82 0.16
N ALA A 119 -20.09 -30.60 0.90
CA ALA A 119 -20.55 -31.91 0.44
C ALA A 119 -21.39 -31.80 -0.85
N ASP A 120 -22.15 -30.71 -0.99
CA ASP A 120 -23.07 -30.47 -2.11
C ASP A 120 -22.41 -29.70 -3.27
N LEU A 121 -21.11 -29.37 -3.15
CA LEU A 121 -20.39 -28.70 -4.22
C LEU A 121 -20.25 -29.63 -5.44
N THR A 122 -20.54 -29.07 -6.61
CA THR A 122 -20.26 -29.64 -7.93
C THR A 122 -19.42 -28.66 -8.74
N ALA A 123 -18.80 -29.12 -9.83
CA ALA A 123 -18.02 -28.26 -10.73
C ALA A 123 -18.86 -27.09 -11.27
N ASP A 124 -20.12 -27.35 -11.66
CA ASP A 124 -21.03 -26.33 -12.16
C ASP A 124 -21.36 -25.28 -11.09
N LYS A 125 -21.54 -25.72 -9.83
CA LYS A 125 -21.78 -24.78 -8.73
C LYS A 125 -20.56 -23.91 -8.43
N VAL A 126 -19.36 -24.47 -8.51
CA VAL A 126 -18.11 -23.70 -8.39
C VAL A 126 -18.01 -22.66 -9.51
N ALA A 127 -18.31 -23.04 -10.76
CA ALA A 127 -18.31 -22.13 -11.90
C ALA A 127 -19.33 -20.99 -11.71
N GLU A 128 -20.55 -21.32 -11.27
CA GLU A 128 -21.61 -20.35 -10.94
C GLU A 128 -21.16 -19.37 -9.85
N ILE A 129 -20.56 -19.85 -8.77
CA ILE A 129 -20.04 -19.01 -7.67
C ILE A 129 -19.00 -18.02 -8.19
N PHE A 130 -18.06 -18.45 -9.04
CA PHE A 130 -17.10 -17.53 -9.63
C PHE A 130 -17.76 -16.54 -10.58
N ALA A 131 -18.66 -17.01 -11.43
CA ALA A 131 -19.37 -16.19 -12.42
C ALA A 131 -20.26 -15.13 -11.76
N THR A 132 -20.76 -15.37 -10.55
CA THR A 132 -21.62 -14.43 -9.81
C THR A 132 -20.80 -13.52 -8.90
N LYS A 133 -19.95 -14.08 -8.05
CA LYS A 133 -19.26 -13.30 -7.01
C LYS A 133 -18.07 -12.52 -7.57
N THR A 134 -17.34 -13.05 -8.56
CA THR A 134 -16.04 -12.49 -8.98
C THR A 134 -16.09 -11.53 -10.17
N VAL A 135 -17.27 -11.22 -10.72
CA VAL A 135 -17.45 -10.39 -11.93
C VAL A 135 -16.71 -9.06 -11.85
N LYS A 136 -16.81 -8.39 -10.70
CA LYS A 136 -16.23 -7.05 -10.51
C LYS A 136 -14.78 -7.08 -10.02
N LEU A 137 -14.17 -8.27 -9.87
CA LEU A 137 -12.82 -8.41 -9.38
C LEU A 137 -11.79 -8.30 -10.50
N LYS A 138 -10.65 -7.69 -10.19
CA LYS A 138 -9.48 -7.68 -11.09
C LYS A 138 -8.99 -9.10 -11.33
N SER A 139 -8.43 -9.35 -12.52
CA SER A 139 -7.87 -10.65 -12.91
C SER A 139 -6.85 -11.18 -11.91
N THR A 140 -5.97 -10.33 -11.37
CA THR A 140 -4.99 -10.70 -10.33
C THR A 140 -5.65 -11.21 -9.04
N THR A 141 -6.72 -10.55 -8.59
CA THR A 141 -7.48 -10.97 -7.40
C THR A 141 -8.22 -12.26 -7.67
N ARG A 142 -8.91 -12.36 -8.82
CA ARG A 142 -9.63 -13.56 -9.23
C ARG A 142 -8.69 -14.77 -9.35
N HIS A 143 -7.50 -14.58 -9.92
CA HIS A 143 -6.47 -15.62 -9.98
C HIS A 143 -6.00 -16.05 -8.58
N GLY A 144 -5.81 -15.10 -7.66
CA GLY A 144 -5.49 -15.44 -6.27
C GLY A 144 -6.58 -16.27 -5.58
N TYR A 145 -7.85 -16.03 -5.91
CA TYR A 145 -9.01 -16.76 -5.40
C TYR A 145 -9.10 -18.17 -6.01
N VAL A 146 -8.84 -18.30 -7.31
CA VAL A 146 -8.70 -19.61 -7.98
C VAL A 146 -7.61 -20.43 -7.30
N ASN A 147 -6.44 -19.86 -7.03
CA ASN A 147 -5.34 -20.58 -6.38
C ASN A 147 -5.69 -21.02 -4.95
N ALA A 148 -6.46 -20.20 -4.21
CA ALA A 148 -6.91 -20.57 -2.88
C ALA A 148 -7.87 -21.77 -2.91
N LEU A 149 -8.88 -21.75 -3.77
CA LEU A 149 -9.82 -22.86 -3.89
C LEU A 149 -9.20 -24.10 -4.53
N ASN A 150 -8.28 -23.95 -5.50
CA ASN A 150 -7.53 -25.08 -6.03
C ASN A 150 -6.77 -25.81 -4.91
N ASN A 151 -6.04 -25.06 -4.08
CA ASN A 151 -5.29 -25.61 -2.96
C ASN A 151 -6.19 -26.25 -1.89
N LEU A 152 -7.37 -25.66 -1.65
CA LEU A 152 -8.40 -26.26 -0.78
C LEU A 152 -8.92 -27.58 -1.35
N PHE A 153 -9.26 -27.62 -2.65
CA PHE A 153 -9.76 -28.84 -3.29
C PHE A 153 -8.70 -29.93 -3.40
N ASP A 154 -7.44 -29.56 -3.66
CA ASP A 154 -6.27 -30.45 -3.56
C ASP A 154 -6.23 -31.13 -2.17
N HIS A 155 -6.42 -30.34 -1.11
CA HIS A 155 -6.34 -30.84 0.26
C HIS A 155 -7.35 -31.95 0.57
N PHE A 156 -8.57 -31.82 0.02
CA PHE A 156 -9.67 -32.75 0.27
C PHE A 156 -9.86 -33.77 -0.87
N GLY A 157 -8.92 -33.86 -1.82
CA GLY A 157 -9.01 -34.81 -2.94
C GLY A 157 -10.19 -34.55 -3.89
N ARG A 158 -10.69 -33.31 -3.95
CA ARG A 158 -11.85 -32.91 -4.77
C ARG A 158 -11.44 -32.42 -6.15
N ASP A 159 -10.75 -33.27 -6.91
CA ASP A 159 -10.29 -32.97 -8.27
C ASP A 159 -11.44 -32.72 -9.25
N ASP A 160 -12.61 -33.32 -8.96
CA ASP A 160 -13.86 -33.08 -9.68
C ASP A 160 -14.26 -31.61 -9.67
N LEU A 161 -14.07 -30.91 -8.55
CA LEU A 161 -14.44 -29.50 -8.39
C LEU A 161 -13.53 -28.53 -9.12
N LYS A 162 -12.27 -28.92 -9.37
CA LYS A 162 -11.30 -28.08 -10.08
C LYS A 162 -11.75 -27.76 -11.51
N LYS A 163 -12.56 -28.62 -12.12
CA LYS A 163 -13.15 -28.38 -13.45
C LYS A 163 -14.02 -27.13 -13.50
N GLY A 164 -14.62 -26.75 -12.36
CA GLY A 164 -15.40 -25.52 -12.22
C GLY A 164 -14.56 -24.26 -12.03
N LEU A 165 -13.26 -24.38 -11.79
CA LEU A 165 -12.39 -23.22 -11.57
C LEU A 165 -12.11 -22.50 -12.90
N PRO A 166 -12.31 -21.17 -12.97
CA PRO A 166 -12.08 -20.45 -14.20
C PRO A 166 -10.59 -20.35 -14.54
N LYS A 167 -10.27 -20.45 -15.83
CA LYS A 167 -8.95 -20.07 -16.35
C LYS A 167 -8.82 -18.56 -16.36
N VAL A 168 -7.99 -18.02 -15.47
CA VAL A 168 -7.77 -16.57 -15.37
C VAL A 168 -6.44 -16.20 -16.00
N LYS A 169 -6.48 -15.52 -17.15
CA LYS A 169 -5.31 -14.90 -17.74
C LYS A 169 -4.97 -13.63 -16.95
N VAL A 170 -3.76 -13.57 -16.41
CA VAL A 170 -3.24 -12.39 -15.72
C VAL A 170 -2.18 -11.77 -16.61
N GLU A 171 -2.50 -10.62 -17.20
CA GLU A 171 -1.50 -9.85 -17.92
C GLU A 171 -0.54 -9.19 -16.91
N PRO A 172 0.78 -9.21 -17.19
CA PRO A 172 1.74 -8.53 -16.35
C PRO A 172 1.42 -7.03 -16.36
N PRO A 173 1.32 -6.38 -15.19
CA PRO A 173 1.01 -4.96 -15.14
C PRO A 173 2.15 -4.15 -15.76
N THR A 174 1.82 -3.12 -16.54
CA THR A 174 2.76 -2.08 -16.94
C THR A 174 3.35 -1.46 -15.68
N LYS A 175 4.66 -1.59 -15.51
CA LYS A 175 5.32 -1.13 -14.28
C LYS A 175 5.71 0.33 -14.44
N SER A 176 5.23 1.17 -13.54
CA SER A 176 5.73 2.54 -13.38
C SER A 176 7.20 2.52 -12.96
N THR A 177 7.95 3.50 -13.46
CA THR A 177 9.33 3.82 -13.08
C THR A 177 9.41 5.31 -12.77
N TRP A 178 10.39 5.66 -11.95
CA TRP A 178 10.75 7.04 -11.62
C TRP A 178 12.20 7.33 -12.00
N THR A 179 12.49 8.57 -12.39
CA THR A 179 13.87 9.03 -12.55
C THR A 179 14.54 9.25 -11.18
N ARG A 180 15.85 9.53 -11.15
CA ARG A 180 16.56 9.82 -9.89
C ARG A 180 16.03 11.10 -9.24
N GLU A 181 15.77 12.10 -10.06
CA GLU A 181 15.24 13.41 -9.66
C GLU A 181 13.85 13.24 -9.04
N GLN A 182 12.98 12.47 -9.70
CA GLN A 182 11.65 12.14 -9.15
C GLN A 182 11.74 11.40 -7.81
N MET A 183 12.66 10.42 -7.69
CA MET A 183 12.87 9.72 -6.41
C MET A 183 13.37 10.67 -5.32
N TYR A 184 14.29 11.57 -5.64
CA TYR A 184 14.78 12.59 -4.74
C TYR A 184 13.66 13.53 -4.28
N ASP A 185 12.86 14.05 -5.20
CA ASP A 185 11.74 14.94 -4.89
C ASP A 185 10.70 14.26 -4.00
N ILE A 186 10.40 12.98 -4.25
CA ILE A 186 9.54 12.17 -3.39
C ILE A 186 10.12 12.12 -1.97
N ILE A 187 11.40 11.77 -1.82
CA ILE A 187 12.08 11.62 -0.52
C ILE A 187 12.06 12.96 0.24
N MET A 188 12.38 14.07 -0.41
CA MET A 188 12.38 15.39 0.23
C MET A 188 10.98 15.82 0.69
N ASN A 189 9.94 15.38 -0.02
CA ASN A 189 8.54 15.61 0.32
C ASN A 189 7.95 14.61 1.33
N VAL A 190 8.72 13.69 1.89
CA VAL A 190 8.28 12.81 2.98
C VAL A 190 7.96 13.63 4.22
N ARG A 191 6.83 13.31 4.87
CA ARG A 191 6.37 13.92 6.13
C ARG A 191 5.68 12.86 6.97
N SER A 192 5.96 12.87 8.27
CA SER A 192 5.32 12.06 9.31
C SER A 192 4.86 12.93 10.48
N ASN A 193 4.36 12.32 11.56
CA ASN A 193 3.87 13.03 12.74
C ASN A 193 5.00 13.59 13.64
N THR A 194 6.23 13.09 13.52
CA THR A 194 7.41 13.63 14.22
C THR A 194 8.56 13.88 13.25
N ALA A 195 9.50 14.74 13.62
CA ALA A 195 10.71 15.02 12.84
C ALA A 195 11.58 13.76 12.70
N GLU A 196 11.84 13.07 13.81
CA GLU A 196 12.58 11.80 13.85
C GLU A 196 11.97 10.76 12.89
N ARG A 197 10.66 10.55 12.97
CA ARG A 197 9.98 9.58 12.11
C ARG A 197 9.99 10.00 10.65
N THR A 198 9.92 11.30 10.37
CA THR A 198 10.08 11.84 9.02
C THR A 198 11.46 11.51 8.48
N GLU A 199 12.50 11.71 9.29
CA GLU A 199 13.88 11.44 8.89
C GLU A 199 14.13 9.95 8.66
N GLN A 200 13.69 9.07 9.56
CA GLN A 200 13.81 7.64 9.34
C GLN A 200 13.06 7.16 8.08
N TYR A 201 11.89 7.74 7.76
CA TYR A 201 11.21 7.43 6.50
C TYR A 201 12.00 7.91 5.28
N ARG A 202 12.65 9.08 5.35
CA ARG A 202 13.52 9.59 4.28
C ARG A 202 14.67 8.63 4.04
N LEU A 203 15.40 8.27 5.08
CA LEU A 203 16.53 7.33 5.01
C LEU A 203 16.09 5.95 4.51
N TYR A 204 14.95 5.44 4.99
CA TYR A 204 14.36 4.20 4.51
C TYR A 204 14.10 4.23 3.00
N PHE A 205 13.50 5.31 2.48
CA PHE A 205 13.27 5.45 1.04
C PHE A 205 14.56 5.73 0.26
N SER A 206 15.55 6.43 0.84
CA SER A 206 16.87 6.64 0.25
C SER A 206 17.61 5.32 0.04
N VAL A 207 17.62 4.42 1.03
CA VAL A 207 18.17 3.07 0.89
C VAL A 207 17.49 2.32 -0.26
N MET A 208 16.16 2.38 -0.33
CA MET A 208 15.41 1.75 -1.43
C MET A 208 15.73 2.38 -2.80
N ALA A 209 15.91 3.70 -2.86
CA ALA A 209 16.19 4.45 -4.10
C ALA A 209 17.63 4.28 -4.60
N ILE A 210 18.55 3.86 -3.72
CA ILE A 210 19.95 3.63 -4.07
C ILE A 210 20.20 2.14 -4.36
N ILE A 211 19.71 1.25 -3.50
CA ILE A 211 20.01 -0.18 -3.57
C ILE A 211 18.96 -0.95 -4.39
N GLY A 212 17.72 -0.46 -4.45
CA GLY A 212 16.63 -1.20 -5.09
C GLY A 212 16.20 -2.44 -4.31
N SER A 213 16.40 -2.46 -3.00
CA SER A 213 15.96 -3.53 -2.08
C SER A 213 14.44 -3.67 -2.04
N ARG A 214 13.93 -4.83 -1.60
CA ARG A 214 12.49 -4.99 -1.35
C ARG A 214 12.08 -4.20 -0.10
N PRO A 215 10.81 -3.78 0.01
CA PRO A 215 10.35 -2.99 1.16
C PRO A 215 10.40 -3.76 2.50
N GLY A 216 10.23 -5.09 2.47
CA GLY A 216 10.40 -5.94 3.65
C GLY A 216 11.86 -6.03 4.05
N GLU A 217 12.72 -6.40 3.10
CA GLU A 217 14.17 -6.50 3.29
C GLU A 217 14.77 -5.23 3.88
N THR A 218 14.39 -4.05 3.38
CA THR A 218 14.89 -2.77 3.90
C THR A 218 14.42 -2.49 5.32
N TYR A 219 13.18 -2.85 5.64
CA TYR A 219 12.60 -2.59 6.95
C TYR A 219 13.17 -3.50 8.03
N ASP A 220 13.48 -4.75 7.68
CA ASP A 220 13.99 -5.76 8.60
C ASP A 220 15.53 -5.78 8.70
N LEU A 221 16.23 -4.81 8.10
CA LEU A 221 17.67 -4.61 8.31
C LEU A 221 17.96 -4.23 9.76
N LEU A 222 18.95 -4.90 10.35
CA LEU A 222 19.52 -4.58 11.66
C LEU A 222 20.79 -3.76 11.50
N TRP A 223 21.24 -3.10 12.57
CA TRP A 223 22.53 -2.43 12.58
C TRP A 223 23.70 -3.39 12.36
N SER A 224 23.60 -4.63 12.86
CA SER A 224 24.59 -5.69 12.61
C SER A 224 24.69 -6.10 11.14
N ASP A 225 23.69 -5.76 10.30
CA ASP A 225 23.71 -6.05 8.87
C ASP A 225 24.57 -5.06 8.08
N LEU A 226 25.04 -3.98 8.72
CA LEU A 226 25.89 -2.96 8.12
C LEU A 226 27.34 -3.19 8.56
N ASN A 227 28.21 -3.49 7.60
CA ASN A 227 29.64 -3.63 7.85
C ASN A 227 30.35 -2.30 7.58
N GLU A 228 30.82 -1.66 8.65
CA GLU A 228 31.44 -0.33 8.64
C GLU A 228 32.77 -0.31 7.89
N ASP A 229 33.60 -1.34 8.07
CA ASP A 229 34.92 -1.45 7.46
C ASP A 229 34.85 -1.56 5.93
N THR A 230 33.80 -2.22 5.42
CA THR A 230 33.65 -2.52 3.99
C THR A 230 32.60 -1.67 3.29
N GLY A 231 31.74 -0.97 4.04
CA GLY A 231 30.58 -0.25 3.50
C GLY A 231 29.57 -1.19 2.83
N ILE A 232 29.47 -2.44 3.27
CA ILE A 232 28.58 -3.46 2.68
C ILE A 232 27.36 -3.67 3.58
N ILE A 233 26.18 -3.74 2.96
CA ILE A 233 24.96 -4.23 3.61
C ILE A 233 24.79 -5.71 3.31
N HIS A 234 24.59 -6.49 4.37
CA HIS A 234 24.23 -7.90 4.31
C HIS A 234 22.71 -8.08 4.36
N PHE A 235 22.10 -8.51 3.25
CA PHE A 235 20.71 -8.95 3.25
C PHE A 235 20.63 -10.43 3.59
N ARG A 236 20.35 -10.73 4.86
CA ARG A 236 20.29 -12.09 5.40
C ARG A 236 19.21 -12.97 4.75
N ALA A 237 19.41 -14.28 4.75
CA ALA A 237 18.49 -15.22 4.11
C ALA A 237 17.07 -15.17 4.71
N GLU A 238 16.93 -14.85 6.00
CA GLU A 238 15.65 -14.86 6.71
C GLU A 238 14.73 -13.72 6.24
N ILE A 239 15.31 -12.57 5.91
CA ILE A 239 14.58 -11.37 5.48
C ILE A 239 14.38 -11.34 3.96
N VAL A 240 15.18 -12.11 3.21
CA VAL A 240 15.12 -12.18 1.74
C VAL A 240 14.07 -13.20 1.28
N LYS A 241 13.20 -12.79 0.34
CA LYS A 241 12.12 -13.65 -0.18
C LYS A 241 12.63 -14.99 -0.75
N THR A 242 13.80 -14.99 -1.38
CA THR A 242 14.40 -16.17 -2.02
C THR A 242 15.15 -17.08 -1.05
N ARG A 243 15.27 -16.74 0.24
CA ARG A 243 16.14 -17.44 1.20
C ARG A 243 17.59 -17.54 0.74
N ARG A 244 18.04 -16.55 -0.02
CA ARG A 244 19.42 -16.43 -0.50
C ARG A 244 19.97 -15.12 0.00
N GLU A 245 21.11 -15.19 0.66
CA GLU A 245 21.84 -14.01 1.09
C GLU A 245 22.31 -13.22 -0.11
N ARG A 246 22.47 -11.91 0.09
CA ARG A 246 23.17 -11.06 -0.86
C ARG A 246 23.82 -9.89 -0.16
N PHE A 247 24.88 -9.39 -0.78
CA PHE A 247 25.66 -8.26 -0.30
C PHE A 247 25.50 -7.12 -1.28
N CYS A 248 25.29 -5.90 -0.76
CA CYS A 248 25.17 -4.70 -1.58
C CYS A 248 26.08 -3.60 -1.03
N PRO A 249 26.90 -2.95 -1.87
CA PRO A 249 27.69 -1.80 -1.43
C PRO A 249 26.76 -0.63 -1.12
N LEU A 250 27.02 0.06 -0.01
CA LEU A 250 26.35 1.29 0.41
C LEU A 250 27.26 2.48 0.11
N PRO A 251 26.80 3.51 -0.63
CA PRO A 251 27.58 4.72 -0.82
C PRO A 251 27.86 5.42 0.51
N PHE A 252 29.09 5.92 0.66
CA PHE A 252 29.54 6.62 1.88
C PHE A 252 28.62 7.78 2.30
N SER A 253 28.06 8.52 1.33
CA SER A 253 27.12 9.60 1.61
C SER A 253 25.81 9.15 2.26
N LEU A 254 25.34 7.94 1.96
CA LEU A 254 24.17 7.36 2.61
C LEU A 254 24.56 6.73 3.97
N TRP A 255 25.77 6.17 4.06
CA TRP A 255 26.33 5.68 5.33
C TRP A 255 26.34 6.79 6.40
N ALA A 256 26.96 7.93 6.10
CA ALA A 256 27.05 9.07 7.02
C ALA A 256 25.66 9.59 7.47
N GLN A 257 24.65 9.49 6.60
CA GLN A 257 23.28 9.85 6.97
C GLN A 257 22.64 8.81 7.90
N LEU A 258 22.89 7.51 7.69
CA LEU A 258 22.39 6.47 8.59
C LEU A 258 23.00 6.61 9.99
N GLU A 259 24.27 6.98 10.12
CA GLU A 259 24.90 7.17 11.43
C GLU A 259 24.17 8.17 12.33
N THR A 260 23.44 9.14 11.75
CA THR A 260 22.63 10.10 12.52
C THR A 260 21.49 9.45 13.31
N ILE A 261 21.10 8.22 12.95
CA ILE A 261 20.06 7.42 13.60
C ILE A 261 20.60 6.12 14.21
N ARG A 262 21.92 6.03 14.46
CA ARG A 262 22.60 4.82 14.97
C ARG A 262 21.90 4.27 16.22
N GLY A 263 21.74 2.96 16.26
CA GLY A 263 21.22 2.20 17.40
C GLY A 263 22.07 0.96 17.67
N GLU A 264 21.55 0.09 18.54
CA GLU A 264 22.22 -1.15 18.94
C GLU A 264 22.30 -2.18 17.81
N PRO A 265 23.30 -3.07 17.78
CA PRO A 265 23.51 -4.03 16.69
C PRO A 265 22.28 -4.87 16.34
N ASP A 266 21.50 -5.30 17.33
CA ASP A 266 20.31 -6.15 17.18
C ASP A 266 19.02 -5.37 16.90
N GLN A 267 19.08 -4.03 16.88
CA GLN A 267 17.95 -3.17 16.58
C GLN A 267 17.79 -2.94 15.09
N ARG A 268 16.53 -2.82 14.66
CA ARG A 268 16.20 -2.40 13.30
C ARG A 268 16.70 -0.97 13.06
N ILE A 269 17.31 -0.74 11.90
CA ILE A 269 17.76 0.59 11.47
C ILE A 269 16.58 1.58 11.43
N PHE A 270 15.43 1.15 10.92
CA PHE A 270 14.25 1.99 10.72
C PHE A 270 13.15 1.71 11.76
N SER A 271 13.52 1.68 13.04
CA SER A 271 12.62 1.33 14.16
C SER A 271 11.40 2.24 14.30
N ALA A 272 11.50 3.53 13.97
CA ALA A 272 10.37 4.48 13.99
C ALA A 272 9.46 4.36 12.75
N CYS A 273 9.90 3.66 11.70
CA CYS A 273 9.02 3.33 10.58
C CYS A 273 7.97 2.30 11.02
N SER A 274 6.73 2.49 10.56
CA SER A 274 5.65 1.55 10.88
C SER A 274 6.00 0.12 10.40
N PRO A 275 5.80 -0.92 11.22
CA PRO A 275 5.95 -2.32 10.81
C PRO A 275 4.94 -2.73 9.73
N CYS A 276 3.78 -2.10 9.73
CA CYS A 276 2.78 -2.28 8.68
C CYS A 276 3.25 -1.63 7.36
N GLN A 277 3.46 -2.45 6.33
CA GLN A 277 3.84 -1.99 4.99
C GLN A 277 2.78 -1.05 4.38
N ALA A 278 1.49 -1.25 4.68
CA ALA A 278 0.42 -0.37 4.19
C ALA A 278 0.59 1.06 4.72
N SER A 279 0.97 1.22 6.00
CA SER A 279 1.28 2.53 6.58
C SER A 279 2.50 3.17 5.90
N ARG A 280 3.56 2.40 5.63
CA ARG A 280 4.73 2.88 4.87
C ARG A 280 4.33 3.34 3.46
N PHE A 281 3.44 2.60 2.80
CA PHE A 281 2.88 2.98 1.51
C PHE A 281 2.02 4.26 1.58
N THR A 282 1.27 4.48 2.65
CA THR A 282 0.50 5.72 2.85
C THR A 282 1.42 6.93 2.94
N VAL A 283 2.50 6.83 3.72
CA VAL A 283 3.52 7.90 3.83
C VAL A 283 4.10 8.22 2.45
N LEU A 284 4.53 7.19 1.71
CA LEU A 284 5.04 7.33 0.35
C LEU A 284 4.00 7.96 -0.60
N SER A 285 2.76 7.47 -0.58
CA SER A 285 1.69 7.95 -1.47
C SER A 285 1.39 9.43 -1.27
N ASN A 286 1.46 9.91 -0.03
CA ASN A 286 1.29 11.32 0.28
C ASN A 286 2.50 12.14 -0.20
N ALA A 287 3.72 11.61 -0.09
CA ALA A 287 4.93 12.25 -0.60
C ALA A 287 4.91 12.38 -2.13
N ILE A 288 4.53 11.30 -2.85
CA ILE A 288 4.33 11.29 -4.31
C ILE A 288 3.37 12.40 -4.74
N LYS A 289 2.21 12.51 -4.09
CA LYS A 289 1.22 13.56 -4.39
C LYS A 289 1.79 14.96 -4.20
N ARG A 290 2.57 15.19 -3.13
CA ARG A 290 3.20 16.49 -2.86
C ARG A 290 4.29 16.83 -3.87
N ALA A 291 5.07 15.84 -4.29
CA ALA A 291 6.14 16.01 -5.27
C ALA A 291 5.62 16.15 -6.72
N GLY A 292 4.32 15.94 -6.97
CA GLY A 292 3.76 16.03 -8.33
C GLY A 292 4.25 14.94 -9.30
N VAL A 293 4.80 13.84 -8.79
CA VAL A 293 5.38 12.75 -9.58
C VAL A 293 4.33 11.70 -9.99
N PRO A 294 4.57 10.91 -11.06
CA PRO A 294 3.67 9.83 -11.47
C PRO A 294 3.37 8.83 -10.35
N LYS A 295 2.14 8.33 -10.32
CA LYS A 295 1.70 7.33 -9.33
C LYS A 295 2.61 6.10 -9.36
N GLY A 296 3.00 5.64 -8.18
CA GLY A 296 3.76 4.41 -7.99
C GLY A 296 3.63 3.91 -6.55
N GLY A 297 4.42 2.91 -6.19
CA GLY A 297 4.44 2.36 -4.84
C GLY A 297 5.82 1.95 -4.39
N LEU A 298 5.91 1.27 -3.25
CA LEU A 298 7.19 0.91 -2.65
C LEU A 298 8.08 0.08 -3.61
N LYS A 299 7.47 -0.80 -4.41
CA LYS A 299 8.20 -1.62 -5.40
C LYS A 299 8.70 -0.79 -6.60
N THR A 300 8.13 0.39 -6.84
CA THR A 300 8.53 1.28 -7.93
C THR A 300 9.99 1.70 -7.79
N PHE A 301 10.48 2.03 -6.57
CA PHE A 301 11.91 2.27 -6.32
C PHE A 301 12.81 1.18 -6.90
N ARG A 302 12.51 -0.09 -6.57
CA ARG A 302 13.26 -1.23 -7.07
C ARG A 302 13.20 -1.35 -8.59
N THR A 303 12.04 -1.12 -9.21
CA THR A 303 11.91 -1.15 -10.66
C THR A 303 12.71 -0.01 -11.31
N SER A 304 12.66 1.20 -10.76
CA SER A 304 13.47 2.35 -11.20
C SER A 304 14.97 2.05 -11.11
N VAL A 305 15.44 1.58 -9.96
CA VAL A 305 16.87 1.24 -9.74
C VAL A 305 17.32 0.14 -10.68
N SER A 306 16.51 -0.91 -10.87
CA SER A 306 16.79 -1.97 -11.83
C SER A 306 17.04 -1.42 -13.24
N ASN A 307 16.18 -0.51 -13.70
CA ASN A 307 16.33 0.09 -15.04
C ASN A 307 17.56 1.00 -15.12
N ILE A 308 17.81 1.82 -14.10
CA ILE A 308 18.98 2.71 -14.04
C ILE A 308 20.28 1.91 -14.05
N LEU A 309 20.37 0.85 -13.24
CA LEU A 309 21.57 0.01 -13.16
C LEU A 309 21.79 -0.78 -14.45
N TYR A 310 20.71 -1.30 -15.05
CA TYR A 310 20.81 -2.01 -16.31
C TYR A 310 21.31 -1.09 -17.43
N ARG A 311 20.71 0.09 -17.59
CA ARG A 311 21.17 1.09 -18.58
C ARG A 311 22.63 1.49 -18.40
N LYS A 312 23.10 1.54 -17.16
CA LYS A 312 24.51 1.88 -16.87
C LYS A 312 25.48 0.73 -17.13
N SER A 313 25.06 -0.52 -16.89
CA SER A 313 25.97 -1.67 -16.90
C SER A 313 25.89 -2.54 -18.14
N GLY A 314 24.74 -2.58 -18.83
CA GLY A 314 24.42 -3.56 -19.88
C GLY A 314 24.33 -5.01 -19.40
N ASP A 315 24.57 -5.28 -18.10
CA ASP A 315 24.77 -6.64 -17.57
C ASP A 315 23.57 -7.08 -16.71
N ILE A 316 22.64 -7.79 -17.35
CA ILE A 316 21.46 -8.37 -16.71
C ILE A 316 21.83 -9.25 -15.51
N VAL A 317 22.91 -10.02 -15.62
CA VAL A 317 23.29 -11.00 -14.61
C VAL A 317 23.76 -10.28 -13.35
N LYS A 318 24.64 -9.28 -13.48
CA LYS A 318 25.10 -8.47 -12.35
C LYS A 318 23.96 -7.73 -11.67
N VAL A 319 23.07 -7.09 -12.43
CA VAL A 319 21.93 -6.38 -11.84
C VAL A 319 20.95 -7.36 -11.16
N SER A 320 20.72 -8.53 -11.77
CA SER A 320 19.89 -9.60 -11.19
C SER A 320 20.47 -10.12 -9.87
N GLN A 321 21.79 -10.35 -9.79
CA GLN A 321 22.48 -10.79 -8.58
C GLN A 321 22.40 -9.73 -7.48
N LEU A 322 22.73 -8.47 -7.80
CA LEU A 322 22.69 -7.36 -6.85
C LEU A 322 21.29 -7.15 -6.27
N LEU A 323 20.26 -7.24 -7.12
CA LEU A 323 18.89 -7.08 -6.66
C LEU A 323 18.34 -8.36 -6.01
N GLY A 324 18.86 -9.54 -6.33
CA GLY A 324 18.29 -10.83 -5.92
C GLY A 324 17.02 -11.16 -6.71
N HIS A 325 17.07 -11.08 -8.04
CA HIS A 325 16.03 -11.61 -8.93
C HIS A 325 16.25 -13.09 -9.21
N GLY A 326 15.15 -13.83 -9.38
CA GLY A 326 15.22 -15.16 -9.99
C GLY A 326 15.39 -15.05 -11.52
N PRO A 327 15.92 -16.08 -12.20
CA PRO A 327 16.25 -16.02 -13.63
C PRO A 327 15.08 -15.55 -14.52
N GLY A 328 13.88 -16.13 -14.33
CA GLY A 328 12.70 -15.73 -15.11
C GLY A 328 12.20 -14.32 -14.79
N THR A 329 12.44 -13.81 -13.58
CA THR A 329 12.06 -12.43 -13.22
C THR A 329 13.00 -11.43 -13.88
N ALA A 330 14.30 -11.71 -13.93
CA ALA A 330 15.29 -10.86 -14.59
C ALA A 330 14.98 -10.73 -16.08
N MET A 331 14.81 -11.85 -16.79
CA MET A 331 14.59 -11.86 -18.24
C MET A 331 13.39 -10.99 -18.66
N THR A 332 12.23 -11.20 -18.04
CA THR A 332 11.02 -10.41 -18.34
C THR A 332 11.20 -8.91 -18.07
N TRP A 333 12.05 -8.53 -17.11
CA TRP A 333 12.20 -7.11 -16.74
C TRP A 333 13.08 -6.39 -17.75
N TYR A 334 14.24 -6.96 -18.06
CA TYR A 334 15.21 -6.29 -18.93
C TYR A 334 14.86 -6.35 -20.41
N GLN A 335 14.12 -7.39 -20.86
CA GLN A 335 13.57 -7.42 -22.23
C GLN A 335 12.68 -6.21 -22.54
N SER A 336 11.89 -5.74 -21.56
CA SER A 336 11.02 -4.56 -21.73
C SER A 336 11.78 -3.22 -21.77
N VAL A 337 13.03 -3.19 -21.29
CA VAL A 337 13.92 -2.02 -21.34
C VAL A 337 14.78 -2.05 -22.60
N ARG A 338 15.21 -3.25 -23.02
CA ARG A 338 15.98 -3.49 -24.24
C ARG A 338 15.17 -3.24 -25.51
N ALA A 339 13.90 -3.66 -25.56
CA ALA A 339 13.07 -3.50 -26.76
C ALA A 339 12.90 -2.04 -27.22
N PRO A 340 12.69 -1.04 -26.34
CA PRO A 340 12.71 0.38 -26.74
C PRO A 340 14.06 0.89 -27.25
N GLU A 341 15.18 0.40 -26.72
CA GLU A 341 16.53 0.80 -27.15
C GLU A 341 16.87 0.19 -28.52
N GLU A 342 16.62 -1.11 -28.71
CA GLU A 342 16.78 -1.77 -30.01
C GLU A 342 15.84 -1.19 -31.09
N LEU A 343 14.61 -0.81 -30.73
CA LEU A 343 13.71 -0.12 -31.66
C LEU A 343 14.18 1.30 -32.01
N ALA A 344 14.80 2.01 -31.07
CA ALA A 344 15.36 3.33 -31.35
C ALA A 344 16.60 3.23 -32.24
N ASP A 345 17.45 2.24 -32.04
CA ASP A 345 18.62 1.97 -32.89
C ASP A 345 18.18 1.51 -34.30
N LEU A 346 17.16 0.65 -34.40
CA LEU A 346 16.56 0.24 -35.69
C LEU A 346 15.89 1.40 -36.46
N VAL A 347 15.43 2.46 -35.78
CA VAL A 347 14.84 3.65 -36.41
C VAL A 347 15.92 4.69 -36.76
N ASN A 348 17.08 4.66 -36.10
CA ASN A 348 18.18 5.58 -36.33
C ASN A 348 19.19 5.09 -37.39
N ASP A 349 19.12 3.84 -37.83
CA ASP A 349 19.99 3.27 -38.87
C ASP A 349 19.60 3.64 -40.32
N GLU A 350 18.60 4.49 -40.54
CA GLU A 350 18.34 5.15 -41.83
C GLU A 350 18.65 6.65 -41.80
N VAL A 351 19.92 6.98 -41.55
CA VAL A 351 20.57 8.13 -42.19
C VAL A 351 21.91 7.65 -42.74
N ILE A 352 21.83 6.91 -43.85
CA ILE A 352 22.91 6.76 -44.83
C ILE A 352 23.03 8.11 -45.58
N PRO A 353 24.24 8.59 -45.93
CA PRO A 353 24.56 10.00 -46.19
C PRO A 353 23.60 10.80 -47.08
#